data_AF-A0A957JLL8-F1
#
_entry.id   AF-A0A957JLL8-F1
#
_cell.length_a   1.000
_cell.length_b   1.000
_cell.length_c   1.000
_cell.angle_alpha   90.00
_cell.angle_beta   90.00
_cell.angle_gamma   90.00
#
_symmetry.space_group_name_H-M   'P 1'
#
loop_
_entity.id
_entity.type
_entity.pdbx_description
1 polymer ?
#
loop_
_entity_poly.entity_id
_entity_poly.type
_entity_poly.pdbx_seq_one_letter_code
_entity_poly.pdbx_strand_id
1 'polypeptide(L)'
;MIKRHTPLLLLTLLVLLALPPQLRAQQGNRAALVLDFGNGNVVTSCVAFSEPEITGRDLLERAGMALTVAAFGGQTAVCGINSIGCPASDCWCQCQGSD
;
A
#
# COMPACT_ATOMS: atom_id res chain seq x y z
N MET A 1 9.37 48.51 31.49
CA MET A 1 9.05 48.31 30.06
C MET A 1 8.53 46.90 29.72
N ILE A 2 8.45 45.95 30.68
CA ILE A 2 8.06 44.55 30.45
C ILE A 2 6.54 44.32 30.28
N LYS A 3 5.68 45.18 30.87
CA LYS A 3 4.21 45.01 30.88
C LYS A 3 3.51 45.08 29.51
N ARG A 4 4.16 45.66 28.49
CA ARG A 4 3.56 45.92 27.17
C ARG A 4 3.64 44.70 26.23
N HIS A 5 4.57 43.78 26.50
CA HIS A 5 4.80 42.58 25.69
C HIS A 5 4.07 41.35 26.23
N THR A 6 3.67 41.37 27.52
CA THR A 6 2.92 40.30 28.17
C THR A 6 1.62 39.89 27.45
N PRO A 7 0.75 40.82 26.97
CA PRO A 7 -0.48 40.40 26.30
C PRO A 7 -0.18 39.75 24.93
N LEU A 8 0.88 40.18 24.26
CA LEU A 8 1.31 39.62 22.98
C LEU A 8 1.83 38.19 23.17
N LEU A 9 2.65 37.98 24.20
CA LEU A 9 3.17 36.67 24.60
C LEU A 9 2.05 35.71 24.99
N LEU A 10 1.07 36.19 25.75
CA LEU A 10 -0.11 35.38 26.12
C LEU A 10 -0.92 34.98 24.88
N LEU A 11 -1.14 35.91 23.95
CA LEU A 11 -1.91 35.65 22.73
C LEU A 11 -1.20 34.62 21.84
N THR A 12 0.12 34.75 21.66
CA THR A 12 0.90 33.75 20.92
C THR A 12 0.87 32.39 21.58
N LEU A 13 0.99 32.32 22.92
CA LEU A 13 0.91 31.05 23.63
C LEU A 13 -0.48 30.41 23.51
N LEU A 14 -1.54 31.22 23.56
CA LEU A 14 -2.92 30.76 23.37
C LEU A 14 -3.13 30.20 21.95
N VAL A 15 -2.59 30.87 20.93
CA VAL A 15 -2.64 30.40 19.55
C VAL A 15 -1.89 29.09 19.40
N LEU A 16 -0.67 28.96 19.95
CA LEU A 16 0.09 27.72 19.90
C LEU A 16 -0.63 26.54 20.60
N LEU A 17 -1.35 26.80 21.70
CA LEU A 17 -2.14 25.80 22.42
C LEU A 17 -3.44 25.42 21.70
N ALA A 18 -3.96 26.29 20.83
CA ALA A 18 -5.18 26.05 20.08
C ALA A 18 -4.94 25.24 18.79
N LEU A 19 -3.68 25.00 18.39
CA LEU A 19 -3.42 24.09 17.28
C LEU A 19 -3.77 22.65 17.71
N PRO A 20 -4.66 21.95 16.98
CA PRO A 20 -4.94 20.55 17.27
C PRO A 20 -3.64 19.76 17.11
N PRO A 21 -3.27 18.88 18.06
CA PRO A 21 -2.10 18.05 17.90
C PRO A 21 -2.34 17.17 16.68
N GLN A 22 -1.46 17.28 15.67
CA GLN A 22 -1.45 16.33 14.55
C GLN A 22 -0.83 15.01 15.01
N LEU A 23 -1.47 14.37 15.99
CA LEU A 23 -1.22 12.98 16.35
C LEU A 23 -1.84 12.12 15.25
N ARG A 24 -1.16 12.02 14.11
CA ARG A 24 -1.40 10.93 13.16
C ARG A 24 -0.84 9.64 13.77
N ALA A 25 -1.55 9.08 14.74
CA ALA A 25 -1.35 7.69 15.10
C ALA A 25 -1.54 6.87 13.81
N GLN A 26 -0.54 6.08 13.43
CA GLN A 26 -0.70 5.10 12.35
C GLN A 26 -1.64 4.00 12.85
N GLN A 27 -2.93 4.30 12.96
CA GLN A 27 -3.94 3.36 13.45
C GLN A 27 -4.44 2.42 12.34
N GLY A 28 -3.95 2.57 11.11
CA GLY A 28 -4.30 1.71 9.98
C GLY A 28 -3.18 0.75 9.62
N ASN A 29 -3.55 -0.46 9.24
CA ASN A 29 -2.63 -1.47 8.75
C ASN A 29 -2.02 -1.01 7.42
N ARG A 30 -0.77 -1.41 7.18
CA ARG A 30 -0.02 -1.06 5.97
C ARG A 30 0.80 -2.22 5.49
N ALA A 31 0.88 -2.37 4.18
CA ALA A 31 1.77 -3.31 3.52
C ALA A 31 2.55 -2.59 2.41
N ALA A 32 3.85 -2.87 2.34
CA ALA A 32 4.68 -2.45 1.22
C ALA A 32 4.61 -3.52 0.13
N LEU A 33 4.31 -3.09 -1.09
CA LEU A 33 4.35 -3.91 -2.30
C LEU A 33 5.56 -3.46 -3.13
N VAL A 34 6.39 -4.42 -3.53
CA VAL A 34 7.48 -4.22 -4.48
C VAL A 34 7.29 -5.22 -5.61
N LEU A 35 7.17 -4.73 -6.85
CA LEU A 35 7.05 -5.53 -8.05
C LEU A 35 8.23 -5.24 -8.95
N ASP A 36 9.05 -6.25 -9.21
CA ASP A 36 10.11 -6.22 -10.20
C ASP A 36 9.65 -6.97 -11.45
N PHE A 37 9.62 -6.26 -12.59
CA PHE A 37 9.21 -6.84 -13.88
C PHE A 37 10.38 -7.47 -14.66
N GLY A 38 11.59 -7.50 -14.09
CA GLY A 38 12.77 -8.20 -14.64
C GLY A 38 13.51 -7.44 -15.75
N ASN A 39 13.02 -6.28 -16.17
CA ASN A 39 13.63 -5.39 -17.15
C ASN A 39 14.21 -4.11 -16.53
N GLY A 40 14.44 -4.13 -15.22
CA GLY A 40 14.84 -2.95 -14.43
C GLY A 40 13.68 -2.01 -14.08
N ASN A 41 12.45 -2.30 -14.50
CA ASN A 41 11.26 -1.60 -14.05
C ASN A 41 10.79 -2.18 -12.71
N VAL A 42 10.90 -1.37 -11.65
CA VAL A 42 10.43 -1.72 -10.31
C VAL A 42 9.33 -0.75 -9.90
N VAL A 43 8.17 -1.29 -9.52
CA VAL A 43 7.06 -0.51 -8.97
C VAL A 43 6.97 -0.76 -7.47
N THR A 44 6.93 0.32 -6.70
CA THR A 44 6.76 0.27 -5.25
C THR A 44 5.47 0.98 -4.84
N SER A 45 4.69 0.38 -3.95
CA SER A 45 3.47 0.98 -3.40
C SER A 45 3.36 0.70 -1.90
N CYS A 46 2.83 1.66 -1.14
CA CYS A 46 2.46 1.46 0.25
C CYS A 46 0.94 1.49 0.36
N VAL A 47 0.34 0.31 0.53
CA VAL A 47 -1.10 0.16 0.57
C VAL A 47 -1.56 0.22 2.03
N ALA A 48 -2.45 1.16 2.32
CA ALA A 48 -3.12 1.25 3.61
C ALA A 48 -4.45 0.49 3.58
N PHE A 49 -4.80 -0.14 4.70
CA PHE A 49 -6.04 -0.86 4.86
C PHE A 49 -6.52 -0.81 6.32
N SER A 50 -7.83 -0.94 6.53
CA SER A 50 -8.46 -0.83 7.85
C SER A 50 -8.85 -2.19 8.42
N GLU A 51 -8.95 -3.20 7.56
CA GLU A 51 -9.23 -4.58 7.92
C GLU A 51 -8.08 -5.19 8.73
N PRO A 52 -8.34 -6.15 9.64
CA PRO A 52 -7.28 -6.81 10.40
C PRO A 52 -6.20 -7.45 9.51
N GLU A 53 -6.60 -7.97 8.36
CA GLU A 53 -5.74 -8.56 7.34
C GLU A 53 -6.36 -8.40 5.95
N ILE A 54 -5.52 -8.51 4.93
CA ILE A 54 -5.91 -8.60 3.51
C ILE A 54 -5.11 -9.72 2.85
N THR A 55 -5.67 -10.34 1.81
CA THR A 55 -4.91 -11.35 1.05
C THR A 55 -3.87 -10.69 0.14
N GLY A 56 -2.90 -11.47 -0.35
CA GLY A 56 -1.94 -10.96 -1.34
C GLY A 56 -2.60 -10.50 -2.64
N ARG A 57 -3.70 -11.12 -3.06
CA ARG A 57 -4.49 -10.68 -4.22
C ARG A 57 -5.15 -9.33 -3.96
N ASP A 58 -5.77 -9.15 -2.78
CA ASP A 58 -6.41 -7.88 -2.42
C ASP A 58 -5.37 -6.74 -2.34
N LEU A 59 -4.16 -7.04 -1.86
CA LEU A 59 -3.05 -6.07 -1.85
C LEU A 59 -2.69 -5.61 -3.26
N LEU A 60 -2.56 -6.54 -4.20
CA LEU A 60 -2.25 -6.24 -5.61
C LEU A 60 -3.37 -5.42 -6.26
N GLU A 61 -4.63 -5.80 -6.07
CA GLU A 61 -5.79 -5.09 -6.61
C GLU A 61 -5.89 -3.67 -6.05
N ARG A 62 -5.71 -3.48 -4.74
CA ARG A 62 -5.69 -2.15 -4.10
C ARG A 62 -4.51 -1.29 -4.53
N ALA A 63 -3.38 -1.90 -4.91
CA ALA A 63 -2.26 -1.21 -5.50
C ALA A 63 -2.53 -0.76 -6.96
N GLY A 64 -3.67 -1.13 -7.55
CA GLY A 64 -4.06 -0.78 -8.92
C GLY A 64 -3.47 -1.70 -9.97
N MET A 65 -3.05 -2.91 -9.59
CA MET A 65 -2.47 -3.88 -10.52
C MET A 65 -3.55 -4.61 -11.31
N ALA A 66 -3.38 -4.71 -12.63
CA ALA A 66 -4.22 -5.55 -13.47
C ALA A 66 -3.76 -7.01 -13.33
N LEU A 67 -4.66 -7.91 -12.92
CA LEU A 67 -4.33 -9.30 -12.65
C LEU A 67 -4.93 -10.24 -13.70
N THR A 68 -4.12 -11.18 -14.16
CA THR A 68 -4.60 -12.38 -14.85
C THR A 68 -4.67 -13.50 -13.83
N VAL A 69 -5.85 -14.13 -13.66
CA VAL A 69 -6.09 -15.13 -12.61
C VAL A 69 -6.71 -16.41 -13.17
N ALA A 70 -6.44 -17.53 -12.49
CA ALA A 70 -7.04 -18.83 -12.81
C ALA A 70 -7.45 -19.57 -11.52
N ALA A 71 -8.41 -20.48 -11.63
CA ALA A 71 -8.79 -21.35 -10.52
C ALA A 71 -7.72 -22.43 -10.28
N PHE A 72 -7.35 -22.68 -9.03
CA PHE A 72 -6.35 -23.67 -8.67
C PHE A 72 -6.64 -24.30 -7.30
N GLY A 73 -6.95 -25.60 -7.26
CA GLY A 73 -7.14 -26.33 -6.01
C GLY A 73 -8.19 -25.71 -5.07
N GLY A 74 -9.27 -25.13 -5.62
CA GLY A 74 -10.29 -24.41 -4.85
C GLY A 74 -9.92 -22.98 -4.44
N GLN A 75 -8.74 -22.51 -4.84
CA GLN A 75 -8.25 -21.15 -4.63
C GLN A 75 -8.06 -20.41 -5.97
N THR A 76 -7.56 -19.19 -5.92
CA THR A 76 -7.21 -18.38 -7.10
C THR A 76 -5.70 -18.23 -7.21
N ALA A 77 -5.13 -18.60 -8.36
CA ALA A 77 -3.75 -18.35 -8.71
C ALA A 77 -3.62 -17.03 -9.48
N VAL A 78 -2.58 -16.26 -9.19
CA VAL A 78 -2.19 -15.09 -9.99
C VAL A 78 -1.21 -15.57 -11.06
N CYS A 79 -1.65 -15.53 -12.32
CA CYS A 79 -0.86 -15.99 -13.48
C CYS A 79 -0.02 -14.85 -14.09
N GLY A 80 -0.47 -13.61 -13.91
CA GLY A 80 0.24 -12.43 -14.41
C GLY A 80 -0.23 -11.13 -13.77
N ILE A 81 0.63 -10.12 -13.87
CA ILE A 81 0.44 -8.77 -13.32
C ILE A 81 0.79 -7.77 -14.44
N ASN A 82 -0.11 -6.83 -14.73
CA ASN A 82 0.03 -5.82 -15.80
C ASN A 82 0.46 -6.45 -17.15
N SER A 83 -0.20 -7.54 -17.53
CA SER A 83 0.06 -8.30 -18.76
C SER A 83 1.42 -9.01 -18.82
N ILE A 84 2.19 -9.02 -17.73
CA ILE A 84 3.44 -9.78 -17.61
C ILE A 84 3.16 -11.06 -16.81
N GLY A 85 3.48 -12.21 -17.40
CA GLY A 85 3.19 -13.53 -16.84
C GLY A 85 2.57 -14.46 -17.88
N CYS A 86 1.85 -15.47 -17.40
CA CYS A 86 1.18 -16.46 -18.23
C CYS A 86 -0.32 -16.13 -18.44
N PRO A 87 -0.93 -16.59 -19.56
CA PRO A 87 -2.37 -16.50 -19.74
C PRO A 87 -3.12 -17.38 -18.72
N ALA A 88 -4.35 -17.01 -18.38
CA ALA A 88 -5.17 -17.77 -17.42
C ALA A 88 -5.45 -19.22 -17.86
N SER A 89 -5.47 -19.48 -19.18
CA SER A 89 -5.65 -20.82 -19.74
C SER A 89 -4.48 -21.77 -19.50
N ASP A 90 -3.28 -21.23 -19.23
CA ASP A 90 -2.07 -21.98 -18.96
C ASP A 90 -1.22 -21.21 -17.94
N CYS A 91 -1.69 -21.15 -16.70
CA CYS A 91 -1.10 -20.32 -15.64
C CYS A 91 0.36 -20.73 -15.29
N TRP A 92 0.74 -21.97 -15.59
CA TRP A 92 2.07 -22.55 -15.36
C TRP A 92 2.88 -22.67 -16.65
N CYS A 93 2.65 -21.79 -17.64
CA CYS A 93 3.31 -21.84 -18.94
C CYS A 93 4.85 -21.85 -18.91
N GLN A 94 5.47 -21.48 -17.78
CA GLN A 94 6.94 -21.50 -17.57
C GLN A 94 7.41 -22.60 -16.58
N CYS A 95 6.49 -23.36 -15.99
CA CYS A 95 6.78 -24.38 -14.97
C CYS A 95 6.38 -25.78 -15.45
N GLN A 96 6.68 -26.10 -16.72
CA GLN A 96 6.18 -27.33 -17.35
C GLN A 96 6.84 -28.60 -16.81
N GLY A 97 8.03 -28.51 -16.21
CA GLY A 97 8.81 -29.67 -15.78
C GLY A 97 9.29 -30.47 -17.00
N SER A 98 10.59 -30.73 -17.09
CA SER A 98 11.08 -31.88 -17.84
C SER A 98 11.11 -33.04 -16.84
N ASP A 99 10.45 -34.14 -17.17
CA ASP A 99 10.49 -35.39 -16.40
C ASP A 99 11.90 -35.76 -15.88
#